data_AF-A0A2V9BLV5-F1
#
_entry.id   AF-A0A2V9BLV5-F1
#
_cell.length_a   1.000
_cell.length_b   1.000
_cell.length_c   1.000
_cell.angle_alpha   90.00
_cell.angle_beta   90.00
_cell.angle_gamma   90.00
#
_symmetry.space_group_name_H-M   'P 1'
#
loop_
_entity.id
_entity.type
_entity.pdbx_description
1 polymer ?
#
loop_
_entity_poly.entity_id
_entity_poly.type
_entity_poly.pdbx_seq_one_letter_code
_entity_poly.pdbx_strand_id
1 'polypeptide(L)'
;MDRIEVIRGPGGTIWGANAVNGVINIITKQAKDTQGTLVTAGGGNQERGFGAVRYGGKLGDRGHYRFFAKYFNRDAFDQSPGDDAVDGWNILREGFRTDWKVTDQDSLTVQGDFYNGSAGVTVPEVVSLSPPKTGSLDDRTHLVGGNLLGRWHRAFSDRSDTTLQMYYDRANRRDILLGEVRHTIDLDFDHHLAVGNRHDILWGIGYRVTADRTTGSLTFSFNPSSRGDNLYSAFVQDEINLVPARLRLTLGTKLEHNNYSGLEIQPNIRLLWTPHPHHAVWAAVSRAIETPSREEANARINKAAFIRADGTTNLISKFGNPRLPAETVLANEFGYRAQLSRRLSLDLATFYNVYANLHTDERGVPFFEDSPPPRHRVLPIFLANNMHGETHGMEIAPKWNVTGRWTLSTGYTQLQTHLHVDPSSKDSSLPKEEAGSSPRHQLHLRSYLNLPHDLEFDTAVYYVSHLSNFGVPAYTRLDCRLGWRPTESVEITIAGQNLLDKRHPEFGSTRQFAN
;
A
#
# COMPACT_ATOMS: atom_id res chain seq x y z
N MET A 1 3.28 -2.53 16.93
CA MET A 1 3.38 -1.34 16.08
C MET A 1 3.54 -0.11 16.97
N ASP A 2 4.38 0.85 16.59
CA ASP A 2 4.52 2.16 17.25
C ASP A 2 3.58 3.17 16.60
N ARG A 3 3.79 3.43 15.30
CA ARG A 3 2.97 4.33 14.49
C ARG A 3 2.93 3.91 13.02
N ILE A 4 1.91 4.41 12.33
CA ILE A 4 1.81 4.40 10.86
C ILE A 4 1.96 5.85 10.41
N GLU A 5 2.88 6.08 9.50
CA GLU A 5 3.06 7.36 8.82
C GLU A 5 2.47 7.25 7.42
N VAL A 6 1.62 8.21 7.05
CA VAL A 6 1.05 8.32 5.70
C VAL A 6 1.60 9.60 5.09
N ILE A 7 2.39 9.44 4.04
CA ILE A 7 2.91 10.54 3.22
C ILE A 7 2.07 10.55 1.96
N ARG A 8 1.38 11.67 1.71
CA ARG A 8 0.52 11.85 0.55
C ARG A 8 1.30 12.53 -0.57
N GLY A 9 0.94 12.23 -1.81
CA GLY A 9 1.68 12.68 -2.98
C GLY A 9 2.96 11.88 -3.22
N PRO A 10 3.69 12.14 -4.31
CA PRO A 10 4.81 11.30 -4.68
C PRO A 10 5.99 11.37 -3.70
N GLY A 11 6.55 10.21 -3.39
CA GLY A 11 7.67 10.01 -2.46
C GLY A 11 8.95 9.48 -3.12
N GLY A 12 9.03 9.51 -4.46
CA GLY A 12 10.01 8.79 -5.26
C GLY A 12 11.48 9.00 -4.89
N THR A 13 11.88 10.21 -4.48
CA THR A 13 13.29 10.51 -4.15
C THR A 13 13.83 9.71 -2.96
N ILE A 14 13.01 9.44 -1.94
CA ILE A 14 13.44 8.66 -0.76
C ILE A 14 13.00 7.20 -0.90
N TRP A 15 11.74 6.99 -1.30
CA TRP A 15 11.11 5.67 -1.26
C TRP A 15 11.26 4.86 -2.56
N GLY A 16 11.68 5.49 -3.66
CA GLY A 16 11.82 4.84 -4.96
C GLY A 16 10.53 4.74 -5.75
N ALA A 17 10.61 3.99 -6.85
CA ALA A 17 9.53 3.69 -7.75
C ALA A 17 8.30 3.16 -7.00
N ASN A 18 7.13 3.39 -7.57
CA ASN A 18 5.81 3.04 -7.04
C ASN A 18 5.35 3.91 -5.85
N ALA A 19 6.19 4.82 -5.34
CA ALA A 19 5.77 5.91 -4.45
C ALA A 19 5.12 7.06 -5.25
N VAL A 20 4.16 6.74 -6.12
CA VAL A 20 3.49 7.68 -7.04
C VAL A 20 2.40 8.48 -6.33
N ASN A 21 1.51 7.81 -5.61
CA ASN A 21 0.36 8.45 -4.96
C ASN A 21 0.58 8.71 -3.46
N GLY A 22 1.58 8.06 -2.86
CA GLY A 22 1.88 8.18 -1.44
C GLY A 22 2.73 7.04 -0.91
N VAL A 23 3.07 7.11 0.36
CA VAL A 23 3.81 6.08 1.09
C VAL A 23 3.16 5.82 2.44
N ILE A 24 2.98 4.54 2.76
CA ILE A 24 2.57 4.09 4.08
C ILE A 24 3.80 3.45 4.74
N ASN A 25 4.31 4.09 5.77
CA ASN A 25 5.47 3.62 6.52
C ASN A 25 5.04 3.10 7.90
N ILE A 26 5.37 1.84 8.20
CA ILE A 26 5.01 1.19 9.46
C ILE A 26 6.24 1.14 10.36
N ILE A 27 6.16 1.82 11.50
CA ILE A 27 7.24 1.83 12.47
C ILE A 27 6.85 0.93 13.65
N THR A 28 7.75 0.02 14.00
CA THR A 28 7.55 -0.93 15.11
C THR A 28 8.14 -0.39 16.41
N LYS A 29 7.49 -0.68 17.55
CA LYS A 29 8.00 -0.31 18.87
C LYS A 29 9.36 -0.95 19.10
N GLN A 30 10.30 -0.19 19.66
CA GLN A 30 11.58 -0.72 20.13
C GLN A 30 11.34 -1.77 21.22
N ALA A 31 12.24 -2.74 21.37
CA ALA A 31 12.12 -3.81 22.35
C ALA A 31 12.08 -3.26 23.78
N LYS A 32 12.89 -2.23 24.08
CA LYS A 32 12.94 -1.55 25.37
C LYS A 32 11.61 -0.94 25.81
N ASP A 33 10.73 -0.58 24.88
CA ASP A 33 9.42 0.03 25.14
C ASP A 33 8.31 -1.03 25.33
N THR A 34 8.68 -2.31 25.30
CA THR A 34 7.73 -3.44 25.33
C THR A 34 8.14 -4.53 26.31
N GLN A 35 8.70 -4.14 27.45
CA GLN A 35 9.14 -5.05 28.51
C GLN A 35 7.96 -5.69 29.25
N GLY A 36 8.21 -6.87 29.82
CA GLY A 36 7.20 -7.66 30.52
C GLY A 36 6.24 -8.37 29.57
N THR A 37 5.15 -8.87 30.14
CA THR A 37 4.13 -9.63 29.43
C THR A 37 2.96 -8.73 29.01
N LEU A 38 2.50 -8.87 27.77
CA LEU A 38 1.22 -8.35 27.31
C LEU A 38 0.42 -9.50 26.72
N VAL A 39 -0.82 -9.64 27.18
CA VAL A 39 -1.81 -10.56 26.62
C VAL A 39 -2.98 -9.74 26.09
N THR A 40 -3.42 -10.05 24.88
CA THR A 40 -4.62 -9.48 24.27
C THR A 40 -5.49 -10.63 23.80
N ALA A 41 -6.79 -10.56 24.07
CA ALA A 41 -7.76 -11.51 23.57
C ALA A 41 -9.10 -10.80 23.34
N GLY A 42 -9.88 -11.29 22.39
CA GLY A 42 -11.20 -10.76 22.11
C GLY A 42 -11.91 -11.54 21.00
N GLY A 43 -13.13 -11.12 20.72
CA GLY A 43 -13.97 -11.70 19.67
C GLY A 43 -15.22 -10.85 19.45
N GLY A 44 -15.89 -11.09 18.33
CA GLY A 44 -17.08 -10.39 17.90
C GLY A 44 -17.80 -11.14 16.78
N ASN A 45 -18.74 -10.46 16.13
CA ASN A 45 -19.48 -11.01 15.00
C ASN A 45 -18.58 -11.25 13.78
N GLN A 46 -17.77 -10.27 13.37
CA GLN A 46 -16.87 -10.39 12.22
C GLN A 46 -15.51 -10.94 12.61
N GLU A 47 -14.89 -10.37 13.64
CA GLU A 47 -13.64 -10.87 14.22
C GLU A 47 -13.98 -12.00 15.20
N ARG A 48 -14.26 -13.20 14.68
CA ARG A 48 -14.77 -14.35 15.45
C ARG A 48 -13.90 -14.70 16.65
N GLY A 49 -12.60 -14.45 16.56
CA GLY A 49 -11.70 -14.55 17.71
C GLY A 49 -10.28 -14.12 17.37
N PHE A 50 -9.63 -13.45 18.30
CA PHE A 50 -8.22 -13.08 18.19
C PHE A 50 -7.51 -13.18 19.54
N GLY A 51 -6.22 -13.45 19.47
CA GLY A 51 -5.35 -13.57 20.64
C GLY A 51 -3.93 -13.18 20.29
N ALA A 52 -3.25 -12.50 21.22
CA ALA A 52 -1.83 -12.19 21.10
C ALA A 52 -1.16 -12.30 22.47
N VAL A 53 0.04 -12.86 22.47
CA VAL A 53 0.95 -12.86 23.61
C VAL A 53 2.25 -12.22 23.17
N ARG A 54 2.78 -11.34 24.00
CA ARG A 54 4.06 -10.68 23.81
C ARG A 54 4.82 -10.71 25.12
N TYR A 55 6.10 -11.07 25.04
CA TYR A 55 7.00 -10.99 26.18
C TYR A 55 8.27 -10.24 25.78
N GLY A 56 8.70 -9.29 26.60
CA GLY A 56 9.94 -8.55 26.39
C GLY A 56 10.81 -8.54 27.64
N GLY A 57 12.12 -8.53 27.43
CA GLY A 57 13.11 -8.53 28.50
C GLY A 57 14.39 -7.81 28.12
N LYS A 58 15.31 -7.75 29.09
CA LYS A 58 16.67 -7.23 28.93
C LYS A 58 17.66 -8.37 28.70
N LEU A 59 18.71 -8.10 27.95
CA LEU A 59 19.89 -8.95 27.77
C LEU A 59 21.12 -8.14 28.21
N GLY A 60 21.47 -8.25 29.49
CA GLY A 60 22.44 -7.37 30.14
C GLY A 60 21.99 -5.90 30.15
N ASP A 61 22.95 -4.98 30.23
CA ASP A 61 22.67 -3.53 30.32
C ASP A 61 22.49 -2.85 28.96
N ARG A 62 22.85 -3.54 27.88
CA ARG A 62 22.93 -2.96 26.52
C ARG A 62 21.96 -3.59 25.52
N GLY A 63 21.30 -4.69 25.87
CA GLY A 63 20.40 -5.42 24.98
C GLY A 63 18.97 -5.47 25.49
N HIS A 64 18.01 -5.41 24.57
CA HIS A 64 16.59 -5.66 24.83
C HIS A 64 16.05 -6.63 23.78
N TYR A 65 15.12 -7.48 24.18
CA TYR A 65 14.44 -8.39 23.27
C TYR A 65 12.93 -8.39 23.48
N ARG A 66 12.23 -8.86 22.46
CA ARG A 66 10.81 -9.16 22.47
C ARG A 66 10.54 -10.39 21.62
N PHE A 67 9.65 -11.26 22.10
CA PHE A 67 8.98 -12.29 21.31
C PHE A 67 7.48 -12.00 21.29
N PHE A 68 6.80 -12.40 20.21
CA PHE A 68 5.35 -12.34 20.14
C PHE A 68 4.79 -13.50 19.34
N ALA A 69 3.57 -13.89 19.67
CA ALA A 69 2.71 -14.75 18.87
C ALA A 69 1.33 -14.10 18.81
N LYS A 70 0.70 -14.08 17.64
CA LYS A 70 -0.65 -13.55 17.45
C LYS A 70 -1.42 -14.36 16.42
N TYR A 71 -2.71 -14.53 16.68
CA TYR A 71 -3.65 -15.20 15.80
C TYR A 71 -4.94 -14.38 15.74
N PHE A 72 -5.57 -14.37 14.58
CA PHE A 72 -6.97 -13.99 14.47
C PHE A 72 -7.68 -14.85 13.42
N ASN A 73 -9.00 -14.90 13.56
CA ASN A 73 -9.93 -15.49 12.63
C ASN A 73 -11.03 -14.48 12.32
N ARG A 74 -11.15 -14.11 11.06
CA ARG A 74 -12.13 -13.17 10.56
C ARG A 74 -13.11 -13.88 9.64
N ASP A 75 -14.39 -13.63 9.87
CA ASP A 75 -15.47 -14.14 9.03
C ASP A 75 -15.45 -13.52 7.64
N ALA A 76 -16.15 -14.17 6.71
CA ALA A 76 -16.40 -13.61 5.40
C ALA A 76 -17.42 -12.46 5.47
N PHE A 77 -17.33 -11.54 4.51
CA PHE A 77 -18.36 -10.55 4.26
C PHE A 77 -19.52 -11.16 3.44
N ASP A 78 -20.65 -10.45 3.39
CA ASP A 78 -21.74 -10.78 2.47
C ASP A 78 -21.39 -10.26 1.06
N GLN A 79 -21.44 -11.12 0.04
CA GLN A 79 -21.39 -10.67 -1.37
C GLN A 79 -22.73 -10.08 -1.80
N SER A 80 -23.82 -10.71 -1.35
CA SER A 80 -25.19 -10.36 -1.65
C SER A 80 -26.08 -10.78 -0.47
N PRO A 81 -27.32 -10.27 -0.33
CA PRO A 81 -28.21 -10.69 0.74
C PRO A 81 -28.41 -12.22 0.83
N GLY A 82 -27.68 -12.87 1.74
CA GLY A 82 -27.72 -14.32 1.96
C GLY A 82 -26.60 -15.12 1.28
N ASP A 83 -25.70 -14.45 0.53
CA ASP A 83 -24.55 -15.07 -0.12
C ASP A 83 -23.24 -14.63 0.55
N ASP A 84 -22.42 -15.60 0.93
CA ASP A 84 -21.08 -15.42 1.50
C ASP A 84 -20.08 -15.00 0.40
N ALA A 85 -19.23 -14.00 0.65
CA ALA A 85 -18.20 -13.54 -0.29
C ALA A 85 -16.98 -14.46 -0.38
N VAL A 86 -16.89 -15.43 0.53
CA VAL A 86 -15.82 -16.41 0.65
C VAL A 86 -14.47 -15.73 0.84
N ASP A 87 -14.42 -14.61 1.54
CA ASP A 87 -13.22 -13.81 1.82
C ASP A 87 -12.79 -13.88 3.30
N GLY A 88 -13.41 -14.77 4.07
CA GLY A 88 -13.01 -15.06 5.45
C GLY A 88 -11.60 -15.62 5.53
N TRP A 89 -10.82 -15.19 6.53
CA TRP A 89 -9.40 -15.52 6.62
C TRP A 89 -8.89 -15.62 8.04
N ASN A 90 -7.81 -16.36 8.19
CA ASN A 90 -7.12 -16.53 9.45
C ASN A 90 -5.62 -16.61 9.23
N ILE A 91 -4.86 -16.14 10.21
CA ILE A 91 -3.40 -16.17 10.14
C ILE A 91 -2.81 -16.22 11.55
N LEU A 92 -1.86 -17.13 11.73
CA LEU A 92 -0.94 -17.14 12.86
C LEU A 92 0.33 -16.40 12.43
N ARG A 93 0.85 -15.54 13.31
CA ARG A 93 2.14 -14.90 13.15
C ARG A 93 2.93 -14.93 14.43
N GLU A 94 4.18 -15.34 14.32
CA GLU A 94 5.14 -15.42 15.40
C GLU A 94 6.39 -14.65 15.01
N GLY A 95 7.04 -14.00 15.96
CA GLY A 95 8.23 -13.24 15.64
C GLY A 95 8.98 -12.73 16.84
N PHE A 96 10.11 -12.11 16.54
CA PHE A 96 11.02 -11.57 17.53
C PHE A 96 11.63 -10.25 17.08
N ARG A 97 12.16 -9.50 18.04
CA ARG A 97 13.03 -8.35 17.82
C ARG A 97 14.05 -8.27 18.94
N THR A 98 15.30 -8.00 18.60
CA THR A 98 16.36 -7.66 19.54
C THR A 98 17.00 -6.34 19.14
N ASP A 99 17.22 -5.46 20.11
CA ASP A 99 17.87 -4.16 19.94
C ASP A 99 19.09 -4.09 20.87
N TRP A 100 20.25 -3.76 20.32
CA TRP A 100 21.52 -3.74 21.03
C TRP A 100 22.24 -2.40 20.85
N LYS A 101 22.78 -1.86 21.94
CA LYS A 101 23.85 -0.86 21.89
C LYS A 101 25.19 -1.60 21.93
N VAL A 102 25.80 -1.82 20.76
CA VAL A 102 27.06 -2.57 20.65
C VAL A 102 28.20 -1.75 21.29
N THR A 103 28.24 -0.46 20.95
CA THR A 103 29.10 0.55 21.56
C THR A 103 28.26 1.80 21.88
N ASP A 104 28.88 2.88 22.34
CA ASP A 104 28.19 4.18 22.49
C ASP A 104 27.86 4.83 21.14
N GLN A 105 28.53 4.40 20.05
CA GLN A 105 28.33 4.90 18.69
C GLN A 105 27.54 3.94 17.81
N ASP A 106 27.52 2.64 18.13
CA ASP A 106 26.98 1.58 17.30
C ASP A 106 25.74 0.93 17.93
N SER A 107 24.68 0.79 17.12
CA SER A 107 23.49 0.03 17.48
C SER A 107 23.14 -1.01 16.43
N LEU A 108 22.58 -2.14 16.88
CA LEU A 108 22.19 -3.26 16.04
C LEU A 108 20.74 -3.66 16.36
N THR A 109 19.89 -3.70 15.34
CA THR A 109 18.56 -4.29 15.39
C THR A 109 18.55 -5.57 14.59
N VAL A 110 18.00 -6.64 15.17
CA VAL A 110 17.67 -7.88 14.45
C VAL A 110 16.22 -8.21 14.72
N GLN A 111 15.41 -8.42 13.69
CA GLN A 111 14.01 -8.81 13.84
C GLN A 111 13.59 -9.77 12.74
N GLY A 112 12.61 -10.60 13.01
CA GLY A 112 12.03 -11.49 12.01
C GLY A 112 10.67 -12.01 12.46
N ASP A 113 9.85 -12.37 11.50
CA ASP A 113 8.58 -13.04 11.74
C ASP A 113 8.32 -14.17 10.76
N PHE A 114 7.51 -15.13 11.19
CA PHE A 114 6.95 -16.21 10.41
C PHE A 114 5.43 -16.12 10.45
N TYR A 115 4.78 -16.39 9.33
CA TYR A 115 3.33 -16.44 9.25
C TYR A 115 2.86 -17.69 8.50
N ASN A 116 1.71 -18.20 8.93
CA ASN A 116 0.98 -19.28 8.28
C ASN A 116 -0.52 -19.03 8.43
N GLY A 117 -1.25 -19.11 7.34
CA GLY A 117 -2.67 -18.86 7.32
C GLY A 117 -3.34 -19.25 6.02
N SER A 118 -4.62 -18.91 5.95
CA SER A 118 -5.39 -19.06 4.72
C SER A 118 -6.43 -17.97 4.61
N ALA A 119 -6.69 -17.56 3.38
CA ALA A 119 -7.79 -16.67 3.03
C ALA A 119 -8.70 -17.39 2.05
N GLY A 120 -10.01 -17.30 2.27
CA GLY A 120 -10.95 -17.66 1.23
C GLY A 120 -10.75 -16.74 0.02
N VAL A 121 -10.97 -17.29 -1.17
CA VAL A 121 -10.99 -16.53 -2.40
C VAL A 121 -12.08 -17.09 -3.31
N THR A 122 -12.90 -16.20 -3.84
CA THR A 122 -13.74 -16.52 -4.99
C THR A 122 -12.96 -16.15 -6.23
N VAL A 123 -12.68 -17.13 -7.08
CA VAL A 123 -12.03 -16.92 -8.37
C VAL A 123 -13.11 -16.73 -9.43
N PRO A 124 -13.35 -15.49 -9.89
CA PRO A 124 -14.25 -15.29 -11.00
C PRO A 124 -13.59 -15.86 -12.27
N GLU A 125 -14.41 -16.47 -13.12
CA GLU A 125 -14.03 -16.82 -14.50
C GLU A 125 -12.87 -17.82 -14.64
N VAL A 126 -12.97 -18.98 -13.97
CA VAL A 126 -12.17 -20.14 -14.36
C VAL A 126 -12.56 -20.57 -15.76
N VAL A 127 -11.61 -20.48 -16.69
CA VAL A 127 -11.84 -20.79 -18.10
C VAL A 127 -11.56 -22.26 -18.39
N SER A 128 -12.38 -22.83 -19.26
CA SER A 128 -12.17 -24.15 -19.86
C SER A 128 -12.41 -24.06 -21.37
N LEU A 129 -11.59 -24.75 -22.15
CA LEU A 129 -11.79 -24.84 -23.60
C LEU A 129 -12.91 -25.83 -23.98
N SER A 130 -13.34 -26.66 -23.02
CA SER A 130 -14.47 -27.59 -23.14
C SER A 130 -15.63 -27.18 -22.21
N PRO A 131 -16.91 -27.39 -22.59
CA PRO A 131 -18.04 -27.02 -21.73
C PRO A 131 -17.99 -27.65 -20.32
N PRO A 132 -18.39 -26.93 -19.26
CA PRO A 132 -18.71 -25.49 -19.23
C PRO A 132 -17.45 -24.62 -19.30
N LYS A 133 -17.50 -23.53 -20.08
CA LYS A 133 -16.32 -22.76 -20.48
C LYS A 133 -15.88 -21.65 -19.53
N THR A 134 -16.81 -21.16 -18.70
CA THR A 134 -16.54 -20.15 -17.68
C THR A 134 -17.33 -20.54 -16.43
N GLY A 135 -16.71 -20.45 -15.27
CA GLY A 135 -17.36 -20.66 -13.98
C GLY A 135 -16.69 -19.85 -12.88
N SER A 136 -17.39 -19.62 -11.77
CA SER A 136 -16.76 -19.15 -10.54
C SER A 136 -16.41 -20.36 -9.70
N LEU A 137 -15.24 -20.34 -9.05
CA LEU A 137 -14.84 -21.37 -8.12
C LEU A 137 -14.33 -20.75 -6.84
N ASP A 138 -14.83 -21.28 -5.74
CA ASP A 138 -14.39 -20.92 -4.40
C ASP A 138 -13.19 -21.79 -4.05
N ASP A 139 -12.15 -21.15 -3.52
CA ASP A 139 -10.95 -21.81 -3.06
C ASP A 139 -10.42 -21.17 -1.76
N ARG A 140 -9.39 -21.76 -1.18
CA ARG A 140 -8.63 -21.16 -0.08
C ARG A 140 -7.19 -20.95 -0.50
N THR A 141 -6.78 -19.70 -0.59
CA THR A 141 -5.38 -19.35 -0.75
C THR A 141 -4.62 -19.71 0.52
N HIS A 142 -3.64 -20.59 0.40
CA HIS A 142 -2.68 -20.89 1.48
C HIS A 142 -1.53 -19.88 1.46
N LEU A 143 -1.22 -19.31 2.62
CA LEU A 143 -0.22 -18.26 2.79
C LEU A 143 0.80 -18.71 3.84
N VAL A 144 2.06 -18.88 3.44
CA VAL A 144 3.15 -19.22 4.36
C VAL A 144 4.38 -18.41 4.00
N GLY A 145 5.02 -17.80 4.98
CA GLY A 145 6.24 -17.05 4.73
C GLY A 145 6.91 -16.59 5.99
N GLY A 146 8.02 -15.88 5.79
CA GLY A 146 8.74 -15.26 6.88
C GLY A 146 9.86 -14.37 6.38
N ASN A 147 10.32 -13.51 7.28
CA ASN A 147 11.34 -12.53 6.99
C ASN A 147 12.40 -12.44 8.09
N LEU A 148 13.53 -11.83 7.74
CA LEU A 148 14.60 -11.47 8.64
C LEU A 148 15.17 -10.11 8.23
N LEU A 149 15.33 -9.22 9.20
CA LEU A 149 15.93 -7.90 9.03
C LEU A 149 17.09 -7.74 10.00
N GLY A 150 18.24 -7.33 9.48
CA GLY A 150 19.37 -6.83 10.24
C GLY A 150 19.59 -5.36 9.91
N ARG A 151 19.74 -4.51 10.92
CA ARG A 151 20.03 -3.08 10.75
C ARG A 151 21.11 -2.64 11.71
N TRP A 152 22.22 -2.16 11.17
CA TRP A 152 23.29 -1.52 11.93
C TRP A 152 23.22 -0.01 11.70
N HIS A 153 23.33 0.74 12.79
CA HIS A 153 23.41 2.20 12.75
C HIS A 153 24.63 2.65 13.53
N ARG A 154 25.40 3.57 12.94
CA ARG A 154 26.59 4.18 13.55
C ARG A 154 26.46 5.70 13.54
N ALA A 155 26.54 6.31 14.72
CA ALA A 155 26.69 7.76 14.87
C ALA A 155 28.18 8.12 14.96
N PHE A 156 28.69 8.89 14.00
CA PHE A 156 30.04 9.43 14.04
C PHE A 156 30.10 10.72 14.86
N SER A 157 29.04 11.53 14.79
CA SER A 157 28.82 12.75 15.56
C SER A 157 27.34 13.14 15.53
N ASP A 158 26.96 14.22 16.19
CA ASP A 158 25.60 14.80 16.09
C ASP A 158 25.25 15.33 14.68
N ARG A 159 26.23 15.33 13.77
CA ARG A 159 26.14 15.87 12.41
C ARG A 159 26.39 14.83 11.33
N SER A 160 26.66 13.58 11.71
CA SER A 160 26.96 12.53 10.74
C SER A 160 26.72 11.14 11.32
N ASP A 161 25.96 10.35 10.59
CA ASP A 161 25.60 8.99 10.92
C ASP A 161 25.33 8.17 9.67
N THR A 162 25.30 6.85 9.83
CA THR A 162 25.07 5.88 8.75
C THR A 162 24.19 4.75 9.22
N THR A 163 23.34 4.28 8.32
CA THR A 163 22.61 3.03 8.48
C THR A 163 22.97 2.04 7.36
N LEU A 164 23.18 0.78 7.74
CA LEU A 164 23.22 -0.36 6.82
C LEU A 164 22.09 -1.31 7.21
N GLN A 165 21.25 -1.66 6.25
CA GLN A 165 20.13 -2.58 6.44
C GLN A 165 20.19 -3.71 5.43
N MET A 166 19.97 -4.93 5.92
CA MET A 166 19.73 -6.11 5.09
C MET A 166 18.37 -6.70 5.44
N TYR A 167 17.60 -7.06 4.43
CA TYR A 167 16.31 -7.71 4.57
C TYR A 167 16.23 -8.95 3.68
N TYR A 168 15.67 -10.02 4.22
CA TYR A 168 15.32 -11.24 3.50
C TYR A 168 13.85 -11.55 3.73
N ASP A 169 13.13 -11.89 2.66
CA ASP A 169 11.75 -12.37 2.71
C ASP A 169 11.61 -13.63 1.86
N ARG A 170 10.82 -14.57 2.37
CA ARG A 170 10.29 -15.69 1.60
C ARG A 170 8.78 -15.71 1.75
N ALA A 171 8.07 -15.64 0.62
CA ALA A 171 6.62 -15.78 0.56
C ALA A 171 6.25 -16.99 -0.30
N ASN A 172 5.29 -17.78 0.18
CA ASN A 172 4.65 -18.86 -0.57
C ASN A 172 3.15 -18.64 -0.52
N ARG A 173 2.56 -18.49 -1.70
CA ARG A 173 1.13 -18.29 -1.91
C ARG A 173 0.66 -19.33 -2.91
N ARG A 174 -0.43 -20.04 -2.60
CA ARG A 174 -1.02 -20.99 -3.54
C ARG A 174 -2.53 -21.01 -3.46
N ASP A 175 -3.15 -20.92 -4.62
CA ASP A 175 -4.57 -21.18 -4.86
C ASP A 175 -4.75 -21.85 -6.24
N ILE A 176 -6.00 -22.02 -6.67
CA ILE A 176 -6.42 -22.59 -7.95
C ILE A 176 -5.95 -21.79 -9.18
N LEU A 177 -5.75 -20.48 -9.05
CA LEU A 177 -5.28 -19.63 -10.16
C LEU A 177 -3.77 -19.73 -10.34
N LEU A 178 -3.04 -19.64 -9.23
CA LEU A 178 -1.60 -19.44 -9.22
C LEU A 178 -0.96 -20.00 -7.94
N GLY A 179 0.07 -20.82 -8.13
CA GLY A 179 1.09 -21.08 -7.11
C GLY A 179 2.30 -20.18 -7.33
N GLU A 180 2.81 -19.55 -6.27
CA GLU A 180 4.03 -18.74 -6.31
C GLU A 180 4.88 -18.97 -5.07
N VAL A 181 6.18 -19.17 -5.29
CA VAL A 181 7.21 -19.03 -4.26
C VAL A 181 8.15 -17.91 -4.67
N ARG A 182 8.30 -16.92 -3.80
CA ARG A 182 9.14 -15.74 -4.02
C ARG A 182 10.17 -15.59 -2.91
N HIS A 183 11.38 -15.22 -3.31
CA HIS A 183 12.45 -14.81 -2.42
C HIS A 183 12.86 -13.39 -2.77
N THR A 184 13.02 -12.55 -1.74
CA THR A 184 13.53 -11.20 -1.90
C THR A 184 14.70 -10.98 -0.94
N ILE A 185 15.81 -10.46 -1.46
CA ILE A 185 16.92 -9.93 -0.67
C ILE A 185 17.02 -8.44 -0.98
N ASP A 186 17.16 -7.64 0.05
CA ASP A 186 17.35 -6.19 -0.04
C ASP A 186 18.54 -5.78 0.82
N LEU A 187 19.37 -4.90 0.28
CA LEU A 187 20.51 -4.27 0.94
C LEU A 187 20.44 -2.76 0.71
N ASP A 188 20.27 -2.00 1.78
CA ASP A 188 20.22 -0.54 1.78
C ASP A 188 21.37 0.05 2.61
N PHE A 189 22.00 1.09 2.09
CA PHE A 189 22.96 1.92 2.81
C PHE A 189 22.56 3.38 2.67
N ASP A 190 22.53 4.10 3.80
CA ASP A 190 22.38 5.55 3.84
C ASP A 190 23.44 6.21 4.73
N HIS A 191 23.77 7.46 4.37
CA HIS A 191 24.64 8.31 5.15
C HIS A 191 24.07 9.72 5.19
N HIS A 192 23.93 10.22 6.42
CA HIS A 192 23.53 11.58 6.70
C HIS A 192 24.77 12.40 7.10
N LEU A 193 24.88 13.62 6.58
CA LEU A 193 25.95 14.56 6.87
C LEU A 193 25.45 16.00 6.77
N ALA A 194 25.57 16.74 7.88
CA ALA A 194 25.40 18.18 7.86
C ALA A 194 26.73 18.87 7.50
N VAL A 195 26.73 19.75 6.49
CA VAL A 195 27.91 20.52 6.03
C VAL A 195 27.71 22.02 6.29
N GLY A 196 28.57 22.61 7.12
CA GLY A 196 28.45 24.01 7.55
C GLY A 196 27.17 24.26 8.37
N ASN A 197 26.52 25.41 8.23
CA ASN A 197 25.23 25.65 8.89
C ASN A 197 24.06 25.68 7.89
N ARG A 198 24.32 25.28 6.65
CA ARG A 198 23.41 25.49 5.53
C ARG A 198 22.89 24.19 4.93
N HIS A 199 23.71 23.17 4.83
CA HIS A 199 23.40 21.94 4.09
C HIS A 199 23.23 20.78 5.05
N ASP A 200 22.16 20.01 4.84
CA ASP A 200 21.84 18.77 5.53
C ASP A 200 21.60 17.72 4.44
N ILE A 201 22.61 16.88 4.22
CA ILE A 201 22.71 16.00 3.07
C ILE A 201 22.43 14.58 3.51
N LEU A 202 21.49 13.92 2.83
CA LEU A 202 21.24 12.49 2.93
C LEU A 202 21.49 11.85 1.56
N TRP A 203 22.33 10.84 1.51
CA TRP A 203 22.54 10.04 0.30
C TRP A 203 22.57 8.57 0.64
N GLY A 204 22.30 7.74 -0.36
CA GLY A 204 22.32 6.31 -0.16
C GLY A 204 22.33 5.52 -1.46
N ILE A 205 22.61 4.23 -1.30
CA ILE A 205 22.61 3.23 -2.36
C ILE A 205 21.84 2.01 -1.89
N GLY A 206 21.17 1.33 -2.81
CA GLY A 206 20.43 0.12 -2.50
C GLY A 206 20.51 -0.90 -3.62
N TYR A 207 20.38 -2.17 -3.25
CA TYR A 207 20.29 -3.29 -4.17
C TYR A 207 19.23 -4.28 -3.68
N ARG A 208 18.25 -4.56 -4.55
CA ARG A 208 17.24 -5.58 -4.33
C ARG A 208 17.31 -6.63 -5.42
N VAL A 209 17.25 -7.89 -5.01
CA VAL A 209 17.02 -9.02 -5.91
C VAL A 209 15.75 -9.75 -5.49
N THR A 210 14.89 -10.04 -6.46
CA THR A 210 13.68 -10.85 -6.26
C THR A 210 13.69 -12.00 -7.24
N ALA A 211 13.45 -13.22 -6.76
CA ALA A 211 13.34 -14.41 -7.60
C ALA A 211 12.03 -15.14 -7.32
N ASP A 212 11.24 -15.35 -8.38
CA ASP A 212 9.97 -16.08 -8.33
C ASP A 212 10.04 -17.41 -9.07
N ARG A 213 9.25 -18.37 -8.58
CA ARG A 213 8.83 -19.56 -9.32
C ARG A 213 7.33 -19.69 -9.20
N THR A 214 6.68 -19.80 -10.34
CA THR A 214 5.23 -19.82 -10.45
C THR A 214 4.75 -21.13 -11.08
N THR A 215 3.56 -21.56 -10.66
CA THR A 215 2.80 -22.66 -11.26
C THR A 215 1.46 -22.08 -11.67
N GLY A 216 1.30 -21.81 -12.96
CA GLY A 216 0.08 -21.22 -13.51
C GLY A 216 -1.03 -22.26 -13.75
N SER A 217 -2.22 -21.73 -13.99
CA SER A 217 -3.41 -22.45 -14.46
C SER A 217 -3.70 -22.11 -15.91
N LEU A 218 -4.79 -22.68 -16.47
CA LEU A 218 -5.29 -22.22 -17.77
C LEU A 218 -5.75 -20.75 -17.71
N THR A 219 -6.29 -20.29 -16.59
CA THR A 219 -6.78 -18.91 -16.47
C THR A 219 -5.64 -17.91 -16.33
N PHE A 220 -4.62 -18.23 -15.53
CA PHE A 220 -3.54 -17.29 -15.22
C PHE A 220 -2.20 -17.99 -15.24
N SER A 221 -1.24 -17.46 -16.01
CA SER A 221 0.11 -18.02 -16.08
C SER A 221 1.16 -16.95 -16.36
N PHE A 222 2.40 -17.21 -15.97
CA PHE A 222 3.55 -16.39 -16.33
C PHE A 222 4.45 -17.11 -17.32
N ASN A 223 4.95 -16.37 -18.31
CA ASN A 223 5.97 -16.84 -19.23
C ASN A 223 7.17 -15.87 -19.27
N PRO A 224 8.37 -16.26 -18.78
CA PRO A 224 8.71 -17.58 -18.21
C PRO A 224 8.09 -17.81 -16.83
N SER A 225 7.96 -19.06 -16.39
CA SER A 225 7.41 -19.41 -15.06
C SER A 225 8.38 -19.20 -13.89
N SER A 226 9.65 -18.91 -14.17
CA SER A 226 10.62 -18.50 -13.16
C SER A 226 11.46 -17.36 -13.70
N ARG A 227 11.72 -16.37 -12.84
CA ARG A 227 12.47 -15.17 -13.19
C ARG A 227 13.19 -14.62 -11.96
N GLY A 228 14.32 -13.99 -12.21
CA GLY A 228 15.05 -13.18 -11.23
C GLY A 228 15.12 -11.74 -11.74
N ASP A 229 14.71 -10.80 -10.90
CA ASP A 229 14.76 -9.37 -11.15
C ASP A 229 15.70 -8.69 -10.17
N ASN A 230 16.42 -7.70 -10.67
CA ASN A 230 17.39 -6.87 -9.97
C ASN A 230 16.90 -5.42 -10.01
N LEU A 231 17.06 -4.72 -8.89
CA LEU A 231 16.83 -3.30 -8.79
C LEU A 231 18.04 -2.68 -8.09
N TYR A 232 18.70 -1.76 -8.78
CA TYR A 232 19.78 -0.95 -8.24
C TYR A 232 19.25 0.44 -8.01
N SER A 233 19.55 1.04 -6.85
CA SER A 233 19.13 2.40 -6.56
C SER A 233 20.27 3.23 -5.99
N ALA A 234 20.24 4.52 -6.29
CA ALA A 234 21.08 5.53 -5.67
C ALA A 234 20.29 6.83 -5.52
N PHE A 235 20.42 7.52 -4.40
CA PHE A 235 19.74 8.79 -4.18
C PHE A 235 20.63 9.79 -3.45
N VAL A 236 20.30 11.06 -3.63
CA VAL A 236 20.86 12.17 -2.87
C VAL A 236 19.78 13.22 -2.65
N GLN A 237 19.77 13.80 -1.46
CA GLN A 237 18.91 14.90 -1.07
C GLN A 237 19.70 15.88 -0.21
N ASP A 238 19.52 17.17 -0.43
CA ASP A 238 20.09 18.26 0.36
C ASP A 238 18.95 19.17 0.84
N GLU A 239 18.82 19.35 2.16
CA GLU A 239 18.01 20.38 2.78
C GLU A 239 18.86 21.63 3.04
N ILE A 240 18.58 22.68 2.26
CA ILE A 240 19.35 23.93 2.22
C ILE A 240 18.61 25.01 3.01
N ASN A 241 19.21 25.47 4.10
CA ASN A 241 18.74 26.64 4.84
C ASN A 241 19.06 27.93 4.07
N LEU A 242 18.14 28.40 3.22
CA LEU A 242 18.29 29.66 2.48
C LEU A 242 18.22 30.88 3.40
N VAL A 243 17.28 30.85 4.36
CA VAL A 243 17.18 31.81 5.46
C VAL A 243 16.98 31.01 6.74
N PRO A 244 17.90 31.10 7.72
CA PRO A 244 17.81 30.31 8.95
C PRO A 244 16.43 30.39 9.61
N ALA A 245 15.86 29.21 9.91
CA ALA A 245 14.54 29.03 10.53
C ALA A 245 13.33 29.65 9.79
N ARG A 246 13.50 30.19 8.57
CA ARG A 246 12.45 30.85 7.80
C ARG A 246 12.24 30.29 6.42
N LEU A 247 13.30 29.92 5.72
CA LEU A 247 13.20 29.48 4.33
C LEU A 247 14.16 28.32 4.08
N ARG A 248 13.60 27.16 3.72
CA ARG A 248 14.33 25.94 3.42
C ARG A 248 13.98 25.45 2.03
N LEU A 249 15.00 25.08 1.27
CA LEU A 249 14.88 24.46 -0.05
C LEU A 249 15.41 23.04 0.05
N THR A 250 14.60 22.06 -0.30
CA THR A 250 15.02 20.66 -0.45
C THR A 250 15.18 20.35 -1.93
N LEU A 251 16.36 19.88 -2.31
CA LEU A 251 16.64 19.37 -3.65
C LEU A 251 17.02 17.90 -3.52
N GLY A 252 16.47 17.03 -4.35
CA GLY A 252 16.90 15.64 -4.36
C GLY A 252 16.56 14.92 -5.64
N THR A 253 17.22 13.79 -5.86
CA THR A 253 16.94 12.90 -6.98
C THR A 253 17.27 11.46 -6.60
N LYS A 254 16.53 10.53 -7.19
CA LYS A 254 16.80 9.09 -7.12
C LYS A 254 16.95 8.51 -8.51
N LEU A 255 17.95 7.66 -8.67
CA LEU A 255 18.22 6.88 -9.87
C LEU A 255 17.90 5.42 -9.55
N GLU A 256 17.09 4.78 -10.39
CA GLU A 256 16.78 3.35 -10.24
C GLU A 256 16.96 2.63 -11.57
N HIS A 257 17.69 1.53 -11.56
CA HIS A 257 17.80 0.64 -12.72
C HIS A 257 17.11 -0.69 -12.43
N ASN A 258 16.08 -1.03 -13.19
CA ASN A 258 15.30 -2.25 -13.03
C ASN A 258 15.20 -3.07 -14.34
N ASN A 259 14.77 -4.33 -14.24
CA ASN A 259 14.66 -5.26 -15.38
C ASN A 259 13.47 -5.00 -16.33
N TYR A 260 12.57 -4.08 -16.01
CA TYR A 260 11.35 -3.80 -16.77
C TYR A 260 11.49 -2.54 -17.62
N SER A 261 11.78 -1.40 -17.01
CA SER A 261 11.86 -0.10 -17.69
C SER A 261 13.29 0.44 -17.85
N GLY A 262 14.31 -0.22 -17.28
CA GLY A 262 15.70 0.23 -17.35
C GLY A 262 16.00 1.32 -16.31
N LEU A 263 16.70 2.39 -16.73
CA LEU A 263 17.10 3.49 -15.85
C LEU A 263 16.00 4.56 -15.75
N GLU A 264 15.57 4.85 -14.53
CA GLU A 264 14.57 5.85 -14.17
C GLU A 264 15.16 6.92 -13.26
N ILE A 265 14.69 8.17 -13.41
CA ILE A 265 15.18 9.34 -12.68
C ILE A 265 14.03 10.07 -11.99
N GLN A 266 14.08 10.26 -10.68
CA GLN A 266 12.98 10.78 -9.86
C GLN A 266 13.40 12.04 -9.08
N PRO A 267 13.50 13.21 -9.76
CA PRO A 267 13.85 14.47 -9.12
C PRO A 267 12.71 15.04 -8.27
N ASN A 268 13.08 15.80 -7.25
CA ASN A 268 12.18 16.51 -6.36
C ASN A 268 12.77 17.86 -5.96
N ILE A 269 11.93 18.88 -5.98
CA ILE A 269 12.21 20.22 -5.48
C ILE A 269 11.09 20.59 -4.51
N ARG A 270 11.43 20.99 -3.29
CA ARG A 270 10.46 21.47 -2.29
C ARG A 270 10.95 22.74 -1.63
N LEU A 271 10.06 23.72 -1.49
CA LEU A 271 10.30 24.94 -0.76
C LEU A 271 9.40 24.96 0.48
N LEU A 272 9.99 25.27 1.64
CA LEU A 272 9.27 25.46 2.89
C LEU A 272 9.58 26.85 3.43
N TRP A 273 8.54 27.67 3.57
CA TRP A 273 8.60 29.01 4.13
C TRP A 273 7.83 29.08 5.44
N THR A 274 8.50 29.48 6.52
CA THR A 274 7.95 29.69 7.86
C THR A 274 7.97 31.18 8.20
N PRO A 275 7.03 31.99 7.66
CA PRO A 275 6.97 33.43 7.91
C PRO A 275 6.78 33.77 9.40
N HIS A 276 6.17 32.87 10.15
CA HIS A 276 5.91 32.97 11.58
C HIS A 276 6.06 31.58 12.22
N PRO A 277 6.48 31.44 13.50
CA PRO A 277 6.65 30.13 14.15
C PRO A 277 5.41 29.21 14.16
N HIS A 278 4.22 29.77 13.94
CA HIS A 278 2.95 29.04 13.90
C HIS A 278 2.38 28.86 12.49
N HIS A 279 3.09 29.29 11.45
CA HIS A 279 2.62 29.27 10.08
C HIS A 279 3.73 28.77 9.15
N ALA A 280 3.40 27.79 8.34
CA ALA A 280 4.28 27.22 7.33
C ALA A 280 3.54 27.11 6.02
N VAL A 281 4.14 27.61 4.95
CA VAL A 281 3.69 27.45 3.57
C VAL A 281 4.73 26.59 2.86
N TRP A 282 4.29 25.63 2.07
CA TRP A 282 5.19 24.80 1.30
C TRP A 282 4.67 24.60 -0.13
N ALA A 283 5.61 24.39 -1.05
CA ALA A 283 5.33 24.01 -2.42
C ALA A 283 6.33 22.95 -2.86
N ALA A 284 5.90 22.01 -3.70
CA ALA A 284 6.77 20.97 -4.23
C ALA A 284 6.45 20.65 -5.69
N VAL A 285 7.49 20.27 -6.43
CA VAL A 285 7.39 19.66 -7.75
C VAL A 285 8.20 18.36 -7.71
N SER A 286 7.53 17.25 -7.99
CA SER A 286 8.13 15.92 -7.85
C SER A 286 7.79 15.07 -9.07
N ARG A 287 8.79 14.37 -9.62
CA ARG A 287 8.58 13.31 -10.61
C ARG A 287 8.70 11.96 -9.90
N ALA A 288 7.70 11.10 -10.08
CA ALA A 288 7.75 9.71 -9.66
C ALA A 288 7.32 8.80 -10.81
N ILE A 289 7.62 7.51 -10.68
CA ILE A 289 7.33 6.50 -11.68
C ILE A 289 6.71 5.25 -11.07
N GLU A 290 5.88 4.57 -11.84
CA GLU A 290 5.40 3.22 -11.55
C GLU A 290 6.13 2.23 -12.46
N THR A 291 6.91 1.32 -11.85
CA THR A 291 7.63 0.31 -12.61
C THR A 291 6.65 -0.78 -13.06
N PRO A 292 6.68 -1.22 -14.33
CA PRO A 292 5.84 -2.32 -14.77
C PRO A 292 6.05 -3.55 -13.91
N SER A 293 4.95 -4.21 -13.57
CA SER A 293 4.91 -5.41 -12.76
C SER A 293 5.23 -6.67 -13.56
N ARG A 294 5.52 -7.75 -12.83
CA ARG A 294 5.67 -9.09 -13.40
C ARG A 294 4.43 -9.52 -14.21
N GLU A 295 3.23 -9.12 -13.78
CA GLU A 295 1.97 -9.37 -14.46
C GLU A 295 1.91 -8.63 -15.79
N GLU A 296 2.12 -7.32 -15.76
CA GLU A 296 2.06 -6.48 -16.94
C GLU A 296 3.12 -6.84 -17.98
N ALA A 297 4.28 -7.36 -17.56
CA ALA A 297 5.33 -7.75 -18.48
C ALA A 297 5.17 -9.17 -19.05
N ASN A 298 4.68 -10.12 -18.26
CA ASN A 298 4.85 -11.55 -18.55
C ASN A 298 3.63 -12.44 -18.29
N ALA A 299 2.52 -11.91 -17.81
CA ALA A 299 1.34 -12.72 -17.61
C ALA A 299 0.62 -13.03 -18.93
N ARG A 300 -0.03 -14.19 -18.97
CA ARG A 300 -1.14 -14.49 -19.86
C ARG A 300 -2.36 -14.76 -18.99
N ILE A 301 -3.40 -13.97 -19.21
CA ILE A 301 -4.67 -14.05 -18.49
C ILE A 301 -5.77 -14.39 -19.48
N ASN A 302 -6.28 -15.60 -19.41
CA ASN A 302 -7.39 -16.04 -20.24
C ASN A 302 -8.69 -15.62 -19.56
N LYS A 303 -9.42 -14.70 -20.19
CA LYS A 303 -10.61 -14.06 -19.62
C LYS A 303 -11.89 -14.85 -19.88
N ALA A 304 -12.06 -15.35 -21.11
CA ALA A 304 -13.28 -16.06 -21.48
C ALA A 304 -13.04 -17.04 -22.62
N ALA A 305 -13.77 -18.15 -22.63
CA ALA A 305 -13.82 -19.07 -23.76
C ALA A 305 -15.28 -19.25 -24.23
N PHE A 306 -15.49 -19.33 -25.56
CA PHE A 306 -16.82 -19.56 -26.13
C PHE A 306 -16.75 -20.38 -27.43
N ILE A 307 -17.86 -20.98 -27.87
CA ILE A 307 -17.99 -21.62 -29.20
C ILE A 307 -18.84 -20.70 -30.06
N ARG A 308 -18.40 -20.42 -31.28
CA ARG A 308 -19.26 -19.76 -32.28
C ARG A 308 -20.16 -20.78 -32.96
N ALA A 309 -21.20 -20.31 -33.64
CA ALA A 309 -22.13 -21.17 -34.38
C ALA A 309 -21.44 -22.07 -35.43
N ASP A 310 -20.25 -21.67 -35.90
CA ASP A 310 -19.40 -22.44 -36.81
C ASP A 310 -18.61 -23.59 -36.14
N GLY A 311 -18.81 -23.82 -34.83
CA GLY A 311 -18.11 -24.84 -34.05
C GLY A 311 -16.71 -24.42 -33.57
N THR A 312 -16.22 -23.23 -33.93
CA THR A 312 -14.88 -22.77 -33.54
C THR A 312 -14.84 -22.40 -32.07
N THR A 313 -13.93 -23.02 -31.31
CA THR A 313 -13.59 -22.57 -29.96
C THR A 313 -12.78 -21.28 -30.03
N ASN A 314 -13.23 -20.26 -29.31
CA ASN A 314 -12.57 -18.96 -29.17
C ASN A 314 -12.12 -18.78 -27.73
N LEU A 315 -11.00 -18.09 -27.55
CA LEU A 315 -10.41 -17.76 -26.25
C LEU A 315 -10.01 -16.29 -26.26
N ILE A 316 -10.52 -15.49 -25.32
CA ILE A 316 -10.06 -14.13 -25.09
C ILE A 316 -8.89 -14.20 -24.12
N SER A 317 -7.74 -13.68 -24.53
CA SER A 317 -6.51 -13.74 -23.74
C SER A 317 -5.86 -12.37 -23.68
N LYS A 318 -5.62 -11.87 -22.46
CA LYS A 318 -4.78 -10.70 -22.20
C LYS A 318 -3.33 -11.15 -22.05
N PHE A 319 -2.43 -10.45 -22.73
CA PHE A 319 -1.01 -10.72 -22.74
C PHE A 319 -0.25 -9.52 -22.19
N GLY A 320 0.68 -9.81 -21.29
CA GLY A 320 1.69 -8.85 -20.85
C GLY A 320 2.59 -8.41 -21.99
N ASN A 321 3.23 -7.26 -21.82
CA ASN A 321 4.16 -6.67 -22.75
C ASN A 321 5.47 -6.33 -22.03
N PRO A 322 6.58 -7.06 -22.30
CA PRO A 322 7.84 -6.85 -21.61
C PRO A 322 8.59 -5.58 -22.06
N ARG A 323 7.99 -4.78 -22.96
CA ARG A 323 8.54 -3.51 -23.45
C ARG A 323 7.69 -2.31 -23.05
N LEU A 324 6.84 -2.45 -22.02
CA LEU A 324 6.09 -1.32 -21.49
C LEU A 324 7.07 -0.30 -20.88
N PRO A 325 7.02 0.98 -21.28
CA PRO A 325 7.61 2.05 -20.48
C PRO A 325 6.96 2.11 -19.10
N ALA A 326 7.69 2.68 -18.13
CA ALA A 326 7.11 3.02 -16.84
C ALA A 326 6.03 4.11 -17.00
N GLU A 327 4.97 4.01 -16.20
CA GLU A 327 4.04 5.11 -16.03
C GLU A 327 4.74 6.21 -15.22
N THR A 328 4.42 7.47 -15.52
CA THR A 328 5.11 8.61 -14.90
C THR A 328 4.12 9.64 -14.39
N VAL A 329 4.44 10.26 -13.27
CA VAL A 329 3.69 11.40 -12.74
C VAL A 329 4.63 12.59 -12.54
N LEU A 330 4.16 13.77 -12.94
CA LEU A 330 4.69 15.06 -12.51
C LEU A 330 3.67 15.70 -11.57
N ALA A 331 3.97 15.70 -10.27
CA ALA A 331 3.11 16.26 -9.25
C ALA A 331 3.53 17.68 -8.89
N ASN A 332 2.55 18.57 -8.84
CA ASN A 332 2.69 19.93 -8.34
C ASN A 332 1.83 20.04 -7.09
N GLU A 333 2.45 20.38 -5.97
CA GLU A 333 1.78 20.45 -4.68
C GLU A 333 2.00 21.83 -4.04
N PHE A 334 0.96 22.31 -3.38
CA PHE A 334 1.00 23.50 -2.54
C PHE A 334 0.26 23.22 -1.24
N GLY A 335 0.81 23.68 -0.12
CA GLY A 335 0.14 23.49 1.15
C GLY A 335 0.48 24.52 2.21
N TYR A 336 -0.34 24.52 3.23
CA TYR A 336 -0.31 25.45 4.34
C TYR A 336 -0.61 24.72 5.65
N ARG A 337 0.30 24.85 6.60
CA ARG A 337 0.16 24.31 7.95
C ARG A 337 0.18 25.46 8.95
N ALA A 338 -0.79 25.45 9.86
CA ALA A 338 -0.88 26.49 10.87
C ALA A 338 -1.32 25.96 12.24
N GLN A 339 -0.71 26.49 13.29
CA GLN A 339 -1.19 26.41 14.65
C GLN A 339 -2.03 27.67 14.94
N LEU A 340 -3.31 27.65 14.55
CA LEU A 340 -4.21 28.81 14.63
C LEU A 340 -4.49 29.26 16.07
N SER A 341 -4.41 28.35 17.04
CA SER A 341 -4.42 28.65 18.47
C SER A 341 -3.67 27.56 19.24
N ARG A 342 -3.51 27.68 20.57
CA ARG A 342 -2.93 26.59 21.40
C ARG A 342 -3.69 25.26 21.33
N ARG A 343 -4.92 25.26 20.81
CA ARG A 343 -5.82 24.09 20.77
C ARG A 343 -6.22 23.67 19.35
N LEU A 344 -5.95 24.49 18.34
CA LEU A 344 -6.39 24.25 16.96
C LEU A 344 -5.20 24.29 16.01
N SER A 345 -5.00 23.20 15.27
CA SER A 345 -4.09 23.13 14.13
C SER A 345 -4.86 22.85 12.85
N LEU A 346 -4.33 23.31 11.72
CA LEU A 346 -4.87 23.13 10.38
C LEU A 346 -3.75 22.68 9.44
N ASP A 347 -4.00 21.64 8.65
CA ASP A 347 -3.22 21.29 7.45
C ASP A 347 -4.15 21.41 6.22
N LEU A 348 -3.70 22.16 5.22
CA LEU A 348 -4.37 22.33 3.93
C LEU A 348 -3.36 21.98 2.84
N ALA A 349 -3.77 21.15 1.89
CA ALA A 349 -2.98 20.84 0.71
C ALA A 349 -3.84 20.89 -0.55
N THR A 350 -3.25 21.31 -1.66
CA THR A 350 -3.82 21.26 -3.01
C THR A 350 -2.79 20.65 -3.94
N PHE A 351 -3.24 19.85 -4.90
CA PHE A 351 -2.35 19.16 -5.83
C PHE A 351 -2.89 19.18 -7.25
N TYR A 352 -1.97 19.14 -8.21
CA TYR A 352 -2.21 18.94 -9.63
C TYR A 352 -1.13 18.02 -10.20
N ASN A 353 -1.56 16.83 -10.59
CA ASN A 353 -0.70 15.75 -11.07
C ASN A 353 -0.96 15.51 -12.54
N VAL A 354 0.11 15.41 -13.33
CA VAL A 354 0.06 15.05 -14.75
C VAL A 354 0.68 13.68 -14.92
N TYR A 355 -0.11 12.74 -15.44
CA TYR A 355 0.28 11.37 -15.70
C TYR A 355 0.53 11.17 -17.19
N ALA A 356 1.57 10.41 -17.51
CA ALA A 356 1.90 10.01 -18.86
C ALA A 356 2.28 8.53 -18.93
N ASN A 357 2.13 7.95 -20.11
CA ASN A 357 2.30 6.52 -20.39
C ASN A 357 1.37 5.65 -19.54
N LEU A 358 0.11 6.01 -19.37
CA LEU A 358 -0.86 5.16 -18.68
C LEU A 358 -1.25 3.97 -19.57
N HIS A 359 -1.47 2.82 -18.94
CA HIS A 359 -1.78 1.58 -19.66
C HIS A 359 -3.14 1.58 -20.36
N THR A 360 -3.21 0.86 -21.49
CA THR A 360 -4.44 0.58 -22.26
C THR A 360 -4.47 -0.88 -22.71
N ASP A 361 -5.68 -1.39 -22.94
CA ASP A 361 -5.94 -2.74 -23.45
C ASP A 361 -6.21 -2.73 -24.96
N GLU A 362 -5.22 -3.19 -25.73
CA GLU A 362 -5.22 -3.10 -27.19
C GLU A 362 -5.58 -4.42 -27.87
N ARG A 363 -6.67 -4.42 -28.64
CA ARG A 363 -7.10 -5.61 -29.40
C ARG A 363 -6.17 -5.91 -30.56
N GLY A 364 -5.59 -7.11 -30.55
CA GLY A 364 -4.71 -7.64 -31.58
C GLY A 364 -5.42 -8.44 -32.67
N VAL A 365 -4.65 -8.95 -33.62
CA VAL A 365 -5.15 -9.81 -34.70
C VAL A 365 -5.34 -11.23 -34.16
N PRO A 366 -6.52 -11.86 -34.36
CA PRO A 366 -6.75 -13.24 -33.94
C PRO A 366 -5.78 -14.25 -34.56
N PHE A 367 -5.39 -15.26 -33.79
CA PHE A 367 -4.54 -16.37 -34.25
C PHE A 367 -5.03 -17.71 -33.69
N PHE A 368 -4.48 -18.83 -34.17
CA PHE A 368 -4.84 -20.17 -33.68
C PHE A 368 -3.74 -20.76 -32.80
N GLU A 369 -4.14 -21.46 -31.75
CA GLU A 369 -3.28 -22.30 -30.92
C GLU A 369 -3.82 -23.73 -30.90
N ASP A 370 -2.92 -24.71 -30.86
CA ASP A 370 -3.25 -26.13 -30.76
C ASP A 370 -3.07 -26.69 -29.33
N SER A 371 -2.46 -25.90 -28.43
CA SER A 371 -2.20 -26.29 -27.04
C SER A 371 -2.62 -25.17 -26.06
N PRO A 372 -3.34 -25.50 -24.98
CA PRO A 372 -3.87 -26.82 -24.68
C PRO A 372 -4.97 -27.22 -25.69
N PRO A 373 -5.16 -28.52 -25.95
CA PRO A 373 -6.22 -28.98 -26.83
C PRO A 373 -7.61 -28.65 -26.25
N PRO A 374 -8.64 -28.46 -27.10
CA PRO A 374 -8.63 -28.53 -28.55
C PRO A 374 -8.01 -27.30 -29.22
N ARG A 375 -7.74 -27.38 -30.54
CA ARG A 375 -7.38 -26.21 -31.34
C ARG A 375 -8.42 -25.10 -31.18
N HIS A 376 -7.95 -23.89 -30.92
CA HIS A 376 -8.80 -22.75 -30.63
C HIS A 376 -8.25 -21.46 -31.23
N ARG A 377 -9.15 -20.51 -31.51
CA ARG A 377 -8.79 -19.17 -31.96
C ARG A 377 -8.64 -18.24 -30.77
N VAL A 378 -7.44 -17.71 -30.58
CA VAL A 378 -7.16 -16.67 -29.59
C VAL A 378 -7.57 -15.31 -30.15
N LEU A 379 -8.30 -14.54 -29.34
CA LEU A 379 -8.64 -13.14 -29.53
C LEU A 379 -7.76 -12.34 -28.55
N PRO A 380 -6.58 -11.87 -28.98
CA PRO A 380 -5.61 -11.30 -28.06
C PRO A 380 -5.94 -9.86 -27.69
N ILE A 381 -5.68 -9.54 -26.43
CA ILE A 381 -5.61 -8.18 -25.87
C ILE A 381 -4.16 -7.99 -25.40
N PHE A 382 -3.50 -6.93 -25.83
CA PHE A 382 -2.14 -6.60 -25.45
C PHE A 382 -2.10 -5.33 -24.62
N LEU A 383 -1.28 -5.32 -23.58
CA LEU A 383 -0.99 -4.07 -22.86
C LEU A 383 -0.14 -3.12 -23.72
N ALA A 384 -0.55 -1.85 -23.75
CA ALA A 384 0.20 -0.73 -24.32
C ALA A 384 0.08 0.51 -23.41
N ASN A 385 0.72 1.63 -23.76
CA ASN A 385 0.67 2.87 -22.99
C ASN A 385 0.11 4.02 -23.84
N ASN A 386 -1.15 3.89 -24.28
CA ASN A 386 -1.79 4.85 -25.17
C ASN A 386 -2.73 5.82 -24.43
N MET A 387 -2.48 6.08 -23.14
CA MET A 387 -3.30 6.97 -22.32
C MET A 387 -2.43 7.94 -21.51
N HIS A 388 -2.98 9.12 -21.22
CA HIS A 388 -2.44 10.12 -20.30
C HIS A 388 -3.59 10.70 -19.48
N GLY A 389 -3.29 11.51 -18.48
CA GLY A 389 -4.35 12.15 -17.72
C GLY A 389 -3.88 13.05 -16.61
N GLU A 390 -4.82 13.67 -15.93
CA GLU A 390 -4.59 14.63 -14.87
C GLU A 390 -5.47 14.34 -13.68
N THR A 391 -4.87 14.43 -12.49
CA THR A 391 -5.63 14.46 -11.24
C THR A 391 -5.39 15.74 -10.49
N HIS A 392 -6.43 16.27 -9.86
CA HIS A 392 -6.30 17.45 -9.02
C HIS A 392 -7.33 17.44 -7.91
N GLY A 393 -7.00 18.15 -6.83
CA GLY A 393 -7.80 18.07 -5.64
C GLY A 393 -7.29 18.93 -4.49
N MET A 394 -7.95 18.77 -3.37
CA MET A 394 -7.60 19.43 -2.12
C MET A 394 -7.86 18.53 -0.93
N GLU A 395 -7.10 18.78 0.13
CA GLU A 395 -7.21 18.08 1.40
C GLU A 395 -7.17 19.07 2.54
N ILE A 396 -8.09 18.91 3.50
CA ILE A 396 -8.24 19.79 4.66
C ILE A 396 -8.28 18.92 5.91
N ALA A 397 -7.36 19.12 6.85
CA ALA A 397 -7.25 18.30 8.05
C ALA A 397 -7.06 19.15 9.32
N PRO A 398 -8.14 19.68 9.91
CA PRO A 398 -8.06 20.37 11.19
C PRO A 398 -8.06 19.37 12.36
N LYS A 399 -7.27 19.70 13.40
CA LYS A 399 -7.28 19.01 14.68
C LYS A 399 -7.54 20.02 15.79
N TRP A 400 -8.58 19.76 16.58
CA TRP A 400 -9.04 20.67 17.63
C TRP A 400 -9.14 19.96 18.98
N ASN A 401 -8.29 20.34 19.91
CA ASN A 401 -8.43 19.99 21.33
C ASN A 401 -9.47 20.93 21.97
N VAL A 402 -10.76 20.62 21.80
CA VAL A 402 -11.87 21.45 22.30
C VAL A 402 -11.68 21.76 23.78
N THR A 403 -11.35 20.72 24.56
CA THR A 403 -10.94 20.81 25.96
C THR A 403 -9.69 19.94 26.19
N GLY A 404 -9.16 19.90 27.42
CA GLY A 404 -8.09 18.96 27.76
C GLY A 404 -8.51 17.48 27.76
N ARG A 405 -9.82 17.19 27.63
CA ARG A 405 -10.39 15.84 27.61
C ARG A 405 -11.12 15.50 26.33
N TRP A 406 -11.24 16.43 25.39
CA TRP A 406 -12.01 16.24 24.17
C TRP A 406 -11.23 16.76 22.97
N THR A 407 -10.95 15.85 22.03
CA THR A 407 -10.23 16.14 20.80
C THR A 407 -11.08 15.73 19.60
N LEU A 408 -11.20 16.64 18.63
CA LEU A 408 -11.77 16.40 17.32
C LEU A 408 -10.67 16.38 16.27
N SER A 409 -10.69 15.38 15.40
CA SER A 409 -9.81 15.24 14.24
C SER A 409 -10.68 15.07 13.01
N THR A 410 -10.68 16.05 12.12
CA THR A 410 -11.50 16.03 10.90
C THR A 410 -10.58 15.96 9.70
N GLY A 411 -11.03 15.33 8.63
CA GLY A 411 -10.38 15.40 7.34
C GLY A 411 -11.40 15.38 6.20
N TYR A 412 -11.16 16.20 5.20
CA TYR A 412 -11.91 16.23 3.95
C TYR A 412 -10.94 16.13 2.78
N THR A 413 -11.28 15.31 1.80
CA THR A 413 -10.54 15.16 0.54
C THR A 413 -11.49 15.30 -0.63
N GLN A 414 -11.07 16.09 -1.62
CA GLN A 414 -11.67 16.13 -2.95
C GLN A 414 -10.66 15.62 -3.97
N LEU A 415 -11.10 14.75 -4.88
CA LEU A 415 -10.31 14.25 -6.00
C LEU A 415 -11.11 14.35 -7.30
N GLN A 416 -10.48 14.86 -8.34
CA GLN A 416 -10.98 14.80 -9.72
C GLN A 416 -9.92 14.15 -10.60
N THR A 417 -10.37 13.26 -11.49
CA THR A 417 -9.54 12.50 -12.43
C THR A 417 -10.07 12.70 -13.83
N HIS A 418 -9.18 13.07 -14.75
CA HIS A 418 -9.46 13.19 -16.17
C HIS A 418 -8.46 12.33 -16.92
N LEU A 419 -8.95 11.42 -17.77
CA LEU A 419 -8.12 10.50 -18.54
C LEU A 419 -8.39 10.72 -20.03
N HIS A 420 -7.32 10.65 -20.81
CA HIS A 420 -7.28 10.97 -22.23
C HIS A 420 -6.58 9.84 -22.98
N VAL A 421 -7.33 9.19 -23.87
CA VAL A 421 -6.83 8.10 -24.70
C VAL A 421 -6.36 8.63 -26.04
N ASP A 422 -5.23 8.14 -26.52
CA ASP A 422 -4.72 8.45 -27.85
C ASP A 422 -5.70 7.96 -28.93
N PRO A 423 -5.96 8.73 -30.00
CA PRO A 423 -6.88 8.34 -31.08
C PRO A 423 -6.56 7.00 -31.75
N SER A 424 -5.32 6.51 -31.66
CA SER A 424 -4.89 5.21 -32.20
C SER A 424 -5.25 4.02 -31.31
N SER A 425 -5.57 4.26 -30.04
CA SER A 425 -5.98 3.21 -29.11
C SER A 425 -7.34 2.63 -29.48
N LYS A 426 -7.48 1.33 -29.26
CA LYS A 426 -8.74 0.59 -29.42
C LYS A 426 -9.47 0.38 -28.09
N ASP A 427 -8.92 0.91 -27.00
CA ASP A 427 -9.50 0.82 -25.68
C ASP A 427 -10.63 1.84 -25.51
N SER A 428 -11.80 1.38 -25.09
CA SER A 428 -12.97 2.21 -24.87
C SER A 428 -13.60 2.05 -23.48
N SER A 429 -13.04 1.18 -22.64
CA SER A 429 -13.59 0.80 -21.34
C SER A 429 -12.72 1.30 -20.19
N LEU A 430 -11.41 0.99 -20.20
CA LEU A 430 -10.51 1.30 -19.07
C LEU A 430 -10.56 2.77 -18.61
N PRO A 431 -10.55 3.79 -19.49
CA PRO A 431 -10.53 5.19 -19.04
C PRO A 431 -11.76 5.59 -18.24
N LYS A 432 -12.93 5.03 -18.60
CA LYS A 432 -14.19 5.30 -17.89
C LYS A 432 -14.24 4.57 -16.57
N GLU A 433 -13.74 3.34 -16.55
CA GLU A 433 -13.64 2.52 -15.35
C GLU A 433 -12.71 3.18 -14.34
N GLU A 434 -11.49 3.52 -14.73
CA GLU A 434 -10.48 4.16 -13.88
C GLU A 434 -10.96 5.50 -13.31
N ALA A 435 -11.52 6.39 -14.16
CA ALA A 435 -12.04 7.68 -13.69
C ALA A 435 -13.22 7.55 -12.70
N GLY A 436 -13.94 6.42 -12.72
CA GLY A 436 -15.07 6.15 -11.84
C GLY A 436 -14.75 5.28 -10.62
N SER A 437 -13.51 4.83 -10.47
CA SER A 437 -13.07 3.90 -9.41
C SER A 437 -12.72 4.58 -8.08
N SER A 438 -12.54 5.91 -8.08
CA SER A 438 -12.22 6.69 -6.89
C SER A 438 -13.36 7.63 -6.48
N PRO A 439 -13.66 7.76 -5.18
CA PRO A 439 -14.70 8.67 -4.72
C PRO A 439 -14.22 10.11 -4.85
N ARG A 440 -15.05 10.97 -5.42
CA ARG A 440 -14.74 12.40 -5.60
C ARG A 440 -14.66 13.16 -4.27
N HIS A 441 -15.44 12.75 -3.27
CA HIS A 441 -15.48 13.38 -1.96
C HIS A 441 -15.39 12.33 -0.86
N GLN A 442 -14.49 12.56 0.08
CA GLN A 442 -14.41 11.80 1.31
C GLN A 442 -14.34 12.76 2.50
N LEU A 443 -15.07 12.44 3.56
CA LEU A 443 -15.05 13.17 4.82
C LEU A 443 -14.88 12.15 5.95
N HIS A 444 -14.05 12.48 6.93
CA HIS A 444 -14.04 11.79 8.20
C HIS A 444 -14.01 12.78 9.37
N LEU A 445 -14.71 12.43 10.44
CA LEU A 445 -14.70 13.12 11.72
C LEU A 445 -14.46 12.10 12.81
N ARG A 446 -13.38 12.26 13.56
CA ARG A 446 -13.09 11.46 14.75
C ARG A 446 -13.17 12.33 15.99
N SER A 447 -13.90 11.85 16.98
CA SER A 447 -14.03 12.45 18.31
C SER A 447 -13.45 11.50 19.33
N TYR A 448 -12.53 12.01 20.15
CA TYR A 448 -11.89 11.30 21.25
C TYR A 448 -12.26 12.00 22.55
N LEU A 449 -12.96 11.33 23.44
CA LEU A 449 -13.46 11.90 24.69
C LEU A 449 -12.99 11.08 25.90
N ASN A 450 -12.16 11.69 26.73
CA ASN A 450 -11.75 11.15 28.02
C ASN A 450 -12.81 11.51 29.07
N LEU A 451 -13.55 10.50 29.51
CA LEU A 451 -14.57 10.60 30.54
C LEU A 451 -13.96 10.36 31.93
N PRO A 452 -14.63 10.78 33.03
CA PRO A 452 -14.22 10.41 34.39
C PRO A 452 -14.18 8.89 34.59
N HIS A 453 -13.44 8.43 35.60
CA HIS A 453 -13.27 7.01 35.96
C HIS A 453 -12.54 6.17 34.89
N ASP A 454 -11.53 6.76 34.25
CA ASP A 454 -10.66 6.09 33.27
C ASP A 454 -11.44 5.45 32.11
N LEU A 455 -12.50 6.14 31.70
CA LEU A 455 -13.34 5.80 30.57
C LEU A 455 -12.94 6.64 29.35
N GLU A 456 -12.90 6.00 28.18
CA GLU A 456 -12.66 6.62 26.89
C GLU A 456 -13.86 6.35 25.99
N PHE A 457 -14.46 7.38 25.41
CA PHE A 457 -15.51 7.24 24.42
C PHE A 457 -15.06 7.86 23.10
N ASP A 458 -14.85 7.01 22.11
CA ASP A 458 -14.43 7.42 20.78
C ASP A 458 -15.56 7.22 19.78
N THR A 459 -15.68 8.16 18.84
CA THR A 459 -16.64 8.10 17.75
C THR A 459 -15.95 8.49 16.46
N ALA A 460 -16.21 7.74 15.39
CA ALA A 460 -15.73 8.06 14.05
C ALA A 460 -16.90 8.03 13.07
N VAL A 461 -17.10 9.14 12.35
CA VAL A 461 -18.04 9.26 11.25
C VAL A 461 -17.25 9.37 9.95
N TYR A 462 -17.63 8.57 8.96
CA TYR A 462 -17.07 8.60 7.62
C TYR A 462 -18.18 8.85 6.62
N TYR A 463 -17.92 9.65 5.60
CA TYR A 463 -18.76 9.79 4.42
C TYR A 463 -17.91 9.57 3.18
N VAL A 464 -18.41 8.73 2.28
CA VAL A 464 -17.77 8.42 1.00
C VAL A 464 -18.80 8.65 -0.10
N SER A 465 -18.46 9.48 -1.08
CA SER A 465 -19.32 9.71 -2.24
C SER A 465 -19.38 8.47 -3.15
N HIS A 466 -20.40 8.40 -4.00
CA HIS A 466 -20.60 7.30 -4.94
C HIS A 466 -19.35 6.95 -5.78
N LEU A 467 -19.18 5.66 -6.08
CA LEU A 467 -18.20 5.13 -7.03
C LEU A 467 -18.94 4.70 -8.29
N SER A 468 -18.85 5.49 -9.35
CA SER A 468 -19.66 5.27 -10.56
C SER A 468 -19.26 4.01 -11.31
N ASN A 469 -17.97 3.64 -11.31
CA ASN A 469 -17.51 2.42 -11.98
C ASN A 469 -18.13 1.17 -11.36
N PHE A 470 -18.13 1.11 -10.02
CA PHE A 470 -18.61 -0.04 -9.26
C PHE A 470 -20.12 -0.01 -8.98
N GLY A 471 -20.82 1.05 -9.35
CA GLY A 471 -22.23 1.24 -9.00
C GLY A 471 -22.48 1.33 -7.49
N VAL A 472 -21.48 1.74 -6.71
CA VAL A 472 -21.58 1.86 -5.25
C VAL A 472 -22.18 3.23 -4.91
N PRO A 473 -23.37 3.30 -4.25
CA PRO A 473 -23.94 4.56 -3.81
C PRO A 473 -23.09 5.24 -2.74
N ALA A 474 -23.30 6.54 -2.55
CA ALA A 474 -22.71 7.24 -1.41
C ALA A 474 -23.23 6.64 -0.09
N TYR A 475 -22.36 6.54 0.91
CA TYR A 475 -22.72 5.99 2.21
C TYR A 475 -22.07 6.78 3.36
N THR A 476 -22.65 6.62 4.55
CA THR A 476 -22.12 7.17 5.80
C THR A 476 -21.94 6.04 6.79
N ARG A 477 -20.77 5.97 7.42
CA ARG A 477 -20.43 4.94 8.40
C ARG A 477 -20.18 5.59 9.76
N LEU A 478 -20.78 5.03 10.81
CA LEU A 478 -20.53 5.39 12.21
C LEU A 478 -19.86 4.23 12.94
N ASP A 479 -18.72 4.51 13.55
CA ASP A 479 -18.03 3.59 14.45
C ASP A 479 -17.95 4.22 15.84
N CYS A 480 -18.16 3.41 16.88
CA CYS A 480 -18.04 3.83 18.27
C CYS A 480 -17.17 2.84 19.06
N ARG A 481 -16.39 3.35 20.01
CA ARG A 481 -15.61 2.57 20.97
C ARG A 481 -15.84 3.11 22.38
N LEU A 482 -16.10 2.22 23.32
CA LEU A 482 -16.02 2.49 24.76
C LEU A 482 -14.85 1.69 25.34
N GLY A 483 -13.83 2.39 25.81
CA GLY A 483 -12.69 1.82 26.52
C GLY A 483 -12.76 2.11 28.01
N TRP A 484 -12.31 1.17 28.84
CA TRP A 484 -12.21 1.33 30.29
C TRP A 484 -10.86 0.80 30.78
N ARG A 485 -10.14 1.60 31.57
CA ARG A 485 -8.88 1.20 32.20
C ARG A 485 -9.05 1.14 33.73
N PRO A 486 -9.62 0.05 34.29
CA PRO A 486 -9.81 -0.10 35.74
C PRO A 486 -8.51 -0.09 36.55
N THR A 487 -7.41 -0.45 35.91
CA THR A 487 -6.05 -0.40 36.47
C THR A 487 -5.09 0.02 35.37
N GLU A 488 -3.85 0.37 35.72
CA GLU A 488 -2.80 0.68 34.74
C GLU A 488 -2.43 -0.51 33.83
N SER A 489 -2.77 -1.74 34.22
CA SER A 489 -2.39 -2.97 33.51
C SER A 489 -3.54 -3.67 32.77
N VAL A 490 -4.77 -3.16 32.89
CA VAL A 490 -5.97 -3.77 32.30
C VAL A 490 -6.74 -2.74 31.49
N GLU A 491 -7.01 -3.06 30.23
CA GLU A 491 -7.93 -2.30 29.38
C GLU A 491 -9.03 -3.24 28.87
N ILE A 492 -10.27 -2.81 29.00
CA ILE A 492 -11.45 -3.49 28.46
C ILE A 492 -12.06 -2.57 27.40
N THR A 493 -12.33 -3.09 26.22
CA THR A 493 -12.93 -2.31 25.13
C THR A 493 -14.15 -3.02 24.57
N ILE A 494 -15.21 -2.25 24.32
CA ILE A 494 -16.35 -2.65 23.49
C ILE A 494 -16.39 -1.69 22.30
N ALA A 495 -16.51 -2.22 21.10
CA ALA A 495 -16.58 -1.41 19.88
C ALA A 495 -17.68 -1.91 18.95
N GLY A 496 -18.29 -0.98 18.24
CA GLY A 496 -19.24 -1.23 17.17
C GLY A 496 -18.80 -0.49 15.91
N GLN A 497 -18.83 -1.18 14.78
CA GLN A 497 -18.48 -0.63 13.48
C GLN A 497 -19.70 -0.66 12.56
N ASN A 498 -19.81 0.32 11.67
CA ASN A 498 -20.92 0.44 10.74
C ASN A 498 -22.30 0.44 11.44
N LEU A 499 -22.45 1.29 12.46
CA LEU A 499 -23.64 1.31 13.32
C LEU A 499 -24.89 1.93 12.67
N LEU A 500 -24.75 2.58 11.51
CA LEU A 500 -25.89 3.21 10.81
C LEU A 500 -26.63 2.25 9.87
N ASP A 501 -25.92 1.23 9.37
CA ASP A 501 -26.44 0.32 8.36
C ASP A 501 -26.12 -1.12 8.72
N LYS A 502 -27.03 -2.05 8.42
CA LYS A 502 -26.73 -3.48 8.58
C LYS A 502 -25.63 -3.94 7.63
N ARG A 503 -25.57 -3.35 6.44
CA ARG A 503 -24.61 -3.60 5.36
C ARG A 503 -24.68 -2.47 4.34
N HIS A 504 -23.58 -2.21 3.66
CA HIS A 504 -23.52 -1.34 2.49
C HIS A 504 -22.51 -1.93 1.49
N PRO A 505 -22.71 -1.74 0.18
CA PRO A 505 -21.74 -2.18 -0.82
C PRO A 505 -20.48 -1.30 -0.75
N GLU A 506 -19.30 -1.92 -0.71
CA GLU A 506 -18.00 -1.23 -0.84
C GLU A 506 -17.32 -1.53 -2.19
N PHE A 507 -17.72 -2.62 -2.85
CA PHE A 507 -17.21 -3.08 -4.14
C PHE A 507 -18.35 -3.40 -5.10
N GLY A 508 -18.09 -3.30 -6.41
CA GLY A 508 -19.03 -3.71 -7.45
C GLY A 508 -19.12 -5.23 -7.53
N SER A 509 -20.25 -5.77 -8.00
CA SER A 509 -20.37 -7.22 -8.19
C SER A 509 -19.35 -7.70 -9.23
N THR A 510 -18.66 -8.82 -8.99
CA THR A 510 -17.75 -9.47 -9.95
C THR A 510 -18.37 -9.76 -11.32
N ARG A 511 -19.70 -9.72 -11.46
CA ARG A 511 -20.42 -9.78 -12.75
C ARG A 511 -20.28 -8.54 -13.63
N GLN A 512 -19.75 -7.41 -13.12
CA GLN A 512 -19.54 -6.21 -13.92
C GLN A 512 -18.42 -6.35 -14.96
N PHE A 513 -17.48 -7.30 -14.76
CA PHE A 513 -16.43 -7.58 -15.75
C PHE A 513 -16.89 -8.51 -16.89
N ALA A 514 -18.15 -8.96 -16.86
CA ALA A 514 -18.69 -9.97 -17.77
C ALA A 514 -19.67 -9.40 -18.84
N ASN A 515 -19.75 -8.08 -19.02
CA ASN A 515 -20.60 -7.46 -20.05
C ASN A 515 -19.81 -6.86 -21.22
#